data_AF-A0A844ECR8-F1
#
_entry.id   AF-A0A844ECR8-F1
#
_cell.length_a   1.000
_cell.length_b   1.000
_cell.length_c   1.000
_cell.angle_alpha   90.00
_cell.angle_beta   90.00
_cell.angle_gamma   90.00
#
_symmetry.space_group_name_H-M   'P 1'
#
loop_
_entity.id
_entity.type
_entity.pdbx_description
1 polymer ?
#
loop_
_entity_poly.entity_id
_entity_poly.type
_entity_poly.pdbx_seq_one_letter_code
_entity_poly.pdbx_strand_id
1 'polypeptide(L)'
;MNIKVVGDIRIGKIQPSLTGNPIVDDVLIQHFCDQLKKQLTSLHLYVDIVADHFFDPTSQSPDIILMDKRIIDDLPDELLMNFKII
;
A
#
# COMPACT_ATOMS: atom_id res chain seq x y z
N MET A 1 -10.79 8.68 7.28
CA MET A 1 -10.39 8.27 5.91
C MET A 1 -9.02 7.66 6.06
N ASN A 2 -8.82 6.47 5.52
CA ASN A 2 -7.56 5.76 5.64
C ASN A 2 -6.91 5.61 4.26
N ILE A 3 -5.60 5.73 4.22
CA ILE A 3 -4.77 5.39 3.07
C ILE A 3 -3.99 4.15 3.45
N LYS A 4 -4.23 3.05 2.73
CA LYS A 4 -3.43 1.84 2.84
C LYS A 4 -2.28 1.91 1.85
N VAL A 5 -1.06 1.73 2.34
CA VAL A 5 0.14 1.73 1.52
C VAL A 5 0.55 0.29 1.24
N VAL A 6 0.54 -0.12 -0.02
CA VAL A 6 0.93 -1.46 -0.47
C VAL A 6 2.26 -1.37 -1.22
N GLY A 7 3.34 -1.74 -0.54
CA GLY A 7 4.71 -1.74 -1.09
C GLY A 7 5.31 -3.15 -1.28
N ASP A 8 4.80 -4.12 -0.55
CA ASP A 8 5.06 -5.56 -0.70
C ASP A 8 3.76 -6.33 -0.43
N ILE A 9 3.67 -7.58 -0.89
CA ILE A 9 2.57 -8.50 -0.53
C ILE A 9 3.19 -9.82 -0.08
N ARG A 10 2.82 -10.28 1.12
CA ARG A 10 3.44 -11.45 1.78
C ARG A 10 2.67 -12.75 1.61
N ILE A 11 1.51 -12.69 0.96
CA ILE A 11 0.60 -13.82 0.81
C ILE A 11 0.08 -13.90 -0.63
N GLY A 12 -0.46 -15.07 -0.99
CA GLY A 12 -1.01 -15.30 -2.32
C GLY A 12 0.03 -15.73 -3.35
N LYS A 13 -0.37 -15.78 -4.62
CA LYS A 13 0.47 -16.26 -5.74
C LYS A 13 1.47 -15.21 -6.22
N ILE A 14 1.15 -13.93 -6.03
CA ILE A 14 1.96 -12.79 -6.44
C ILE A 14 2.43 -12.13 -5.15
N GLN A 15 3.74 -12.20 -4.90
CA GLN A 15 4.37 -11.69 -3.68
C GLN A 15 5.51 -10.74 -4.07
N PRO A 16 5.16 -9.55 -4.58
CA PRO A 16 6.15 -8.55 -4.91
C PRO A 16 6.81 -8.08 -3.61
N SER A 17 8.09 -7.78 -3.71
CA SER A 17 8.91 -7.29 -2.61
C SER A 17 9.71 -6.08 -3.09
N LEU A 18 10.03 -5.17 -2.17
CA LEU A 18 10.82 -3.98 -2.52
C LEU A 18 12.30 -4.37 -2.68
N THR A 19 12.81 -5.15 -1.73
CA THR A 19 14.22 -5.59 -1.68
C THR A 19 14.37 -7.10 -1.61
N GLY A 20 13.28 -7.83 -1.32
CA GLY A 20 13.31 -9.27 -1.05
C GLY A 20 13.68 -9.62 0.39
N ASN A 21 13.90 -8.61 1.26
CA ASN A 21 14.11 -8.80 2.68
C ASN A 21 12.93 -8.21 3.47
N PRO A 22 12.07 -9.03 4.10
CA PRO A 22 10.88 -8.56 4.81
C PRO A 22 11.16 -7.51 5.89
N ILE A 23 12.28 -7.63 6.60
CA ILE A 23 12.66 -6.68 7.67
C ILE A 23 12.99 -5.31 7.06
N VAL A 24 13.72 -5.31 5.94
CA VAL A 24 14.09 -4.06 5.25
C VAL A 24 12.85 -3.45 4.61
N ASP A 25 12.00 -4.27 3.98
CA ASP A 25 10.77 -3.83 3.34
C ASP A 25 9.79 -3.22 4.37
N ASP A 26 9.63 -3.84 5.56
CA ASP A 26 8.86 -3.27 6.67
C ASP A 26 9.35 -1.87 7.06
N VAL A 27 10.67 -1.71 7.25
CA VAL A 27 11.25 -0.43 7.64
C VAL A 27 11.07 0.63 6.56
N LEU A 28 11.25 0.26 5.28
CA LEU A 28 11.09 1.18 4.15
C LEU A 28 9.65 1.66 4.02
N ILE A 29 8.69 0.74 4.07
CA ILE A 29 7.27 1.06 3.95
C ILE A 29 6.81 1.88 5.16
N GLN A 30 7.21 1.49 6.38
CA GLN A 30 6.86 2.26 7.57
C GLN A 30 7.46 3.67 7.53
N HIS A 31 8.73 3.81 7.14
CA HIS A 31 9.36 5.11 7.00
C HIS A 31 8.63 5.97 5.96
N PHE A 32 8.21 5.38 4.83
CA PHE A 32 7.39 6.07 3.85
C PHE A 32 6.06 6.54 4.44
N CYS A 33 5.32 5.66 5.13
CA CYS A 33 4.06 5.98 5.80
C CYS A 33 4.21 7.14 6.78
N ASP A 34 5.26 7.13 7.60
CA ASP A 34 5.54 8.17 8.59
C ASP A 34 5.84 9.52 7.93
N GLN A 35 6.64 9.53 6.86
CA GLN A 35 6.94 10.75 6.10
C GLN A 35 5.69 11.32 5.44
N LEU A 36 4.87 10.47 4.82
CA LEU A 36 3.62 10.90 4.19
C LEU A 36 2.65 11.46 5.23
N LYS A 37 2.50 10.79 6.37
CA LYS A 37 1.68 11.26 7.50
C LYS A 37 2.14 12.61 8.00
N LYS A 38 3.45 12.80 8.15
CA LYS A 38 4.03 14.09 8.55
C LYS A 38 3.73 15.20 7.54
N GLN A 39 3.83 14.92 6.23
CA GLN A 39 3.53 15.90 5.18
C GLN A 39 2.04 16.25 5.11
N LEU A 40 1.13 15.28 5.24
CA LEU A 40 -0.31 15.56 5.29
C LEU A 40 -0.68 16.34 6.55
N THR A 41 -0.07 16.00 7.69
CA THR A 41 -0.32 16.70 8.96
C THR A 41 0.14 18.16 8.88
N SER A 42 1.26 18.48 8.21
CA SER A 42 1.68 19.88 8.02
C SER A 42 0.71 20.68 7.13
N LEU A 43 -0.09 20.01 6.32
CA LEU A 43 -1.19 20.58 5.53
C LEU A 43 -2.53 20.59 6.30
N HIS A 44 -2.54 20.25 7.60
CA HIS A 44 -3.74 20.10 8.43
C HIS A 44 -4.72 19.02 7.93
N LEU A 45 -4.20 18.02 7.21
CA LEU A 45 -4.95 16.86 6.77
C LEU A 45 -4.68 15.70 7.72
N TYR A 46 -5.71 15.28 8.45
CA TYR A 46 -5.63 14.19 9.41
C TYR A 46 -6.18 12.91 8.76
N VAL A 47 -5.28 12.18 8.11
CA VAL A 47 -5.56 10.91 7.43
C VAL A 47 -4.76 9.82 8.12
N ASP A 48 -5.39 8.66 8.35
CA ASP A 48 -4.65 7.52 8.85
C ASP A 48 -3.91 6.83 7.71
N ILE A 49 -2.63 6.56 7.89
CA ILE A 49 -1.78 5.95 6.86
C ILE A 49 -1.19 4.69 7.47
N VAL A 50 -1.48 3.56 6.86
CA VAL A 50 -1.14 2.24 7.39
C VAL A 50 -0.52 1.39 6.28
N ALA A 51 0.57 0.71 6.58
CA ALA A 51 1.16 -0.28 5.69
C ALA A 51 0.27 -1.52 5.63
N ASP A 52 -0.01 -2.02 4.42
CA ASP A 52 -0.80 -3.25 4.22
C ASP A 52 0.02 -4.29 3.45
N HIS A 53 0.70 -5.16 4.20
CA HIS A 53 1.51 -6.27 3.68
C HIS A 53 0.68 -7.49 3.26
N PHE A 54 -0.62 -7.48 3.54
CA PHE A 54 -1.54 -8.59 3.33
C PHE A 54 -2.69 -8.19 2.41
N PHE A 55 -2.41 -7.27 1.49
CA PHE A 55 -3.39 -6.80 0.52
C PHE A 55 -4.01 -7.96 -0.24
N ASP A 56 -5.34 -8.06 -0.17
CA ASP A 56 -6.14 -9.03 -0.91
C ASP A 56 -6.96 -8.28 -1.98
N PRO A 57 -6.60 -8.40 -3.27
CA PRO A 57 -7.30 -7.74 -4.36
C PRO A 57 -8.74 -8.24 -4.56
N THR A 58 -9.14 -9.36 -3.95
CA THR A 58 -10.50 -9.89 -4.05
C THR A 58 -11.43 -9.34 -2.96
N SER A 59 -10.87 -8.68 -1.94
CA SER A 59 -11.62 -8.11 -0.83
C SER A 59 -11.88 -6.62 -1.08
N GLN A 60 -13.15 -6.21 -1.09
CA GLN A 60 -13.49 -4.81 -1.23
C GLN A 60 -13.00 -4.00 -0.02
N SER A 61 -12.42 -2.84 -0.28
CA SER A 61 -11.99 -1.90 0.75
C SER A 61 -12.57 -0.52 0.49
N PRO A 62 -13.16 0.15 1.50
CA PRO A 62 -13.58 1.54 1.39
C PRO A 62 -12.40 2.53 1.48
N ASP A 63 -11.18 2.02 1.73
CA ASP A 63 -9.98 2.83 1.92
C ASP A 63 -9.37 3.26 0.56
N ILE A 64 -8.58 4.32 0.58
CA ILE A 64 -7.76 4.70 -0.58
C ILE A 64 -6.51 3.83 -0.56
N ILE A 65 -6.15 3.25 -1.70
CA ILE A 65 -4.97 2.40 -1.82
C ILE A 65 -3.87 3.21 -2.51
N LEU A 66 -2.73 3.36 -1.86
CA LEU A 66 -1.51 3.87 -2.47
C LEU A 66 -0.60 2.68 -2.73
N MET A 67 -0.33 2.37 -3.99
CA MET A 67 0.31 1.12 -4.37
C MET A 67 1.57 1.35 -5.20
N ASP A 68 2.63 0.59 -4.93
CA ASP A 68 3.82 0.60 -5.78
C ASP A 68 3.42 0.17 -7.19
N LYS A 69 3.84 0.94 -8.19
CA LYS A 69 3.48 0.71 -9.59
C LYS A 69 3.79 -0.70 -10.08
N ARG A 70 4.87 -1.33 -9.60
CA ARG A 70 5.23 -2.70 -9.99
C ARG A 70 4.17 -3.71 -9.55
N ILE A 71 3.56 -3.47 -8.40
CA ILE A 71 2.46 -4.32 -7.89
C ILE A 71 1.20 -4.13 -8.74
N ILE A 72 0.93 -2.89 -9.16
CA ILE A 72 -0.18 -2.61 -10.10
C ILE A 72 0.05 -3.36 -11.41
N ASP A 73 1.26 -3.27 -11.98
CA ASP A 73 1.60 -3.90 -13.25
C ASP A 73 1.56 -5.45 -13.19
N ASP A 74 1.76 -6.04 -12.00
CA ASP A 74 1.69 -7.48 -11.76
C ASP A 74 0.25 -7.99 -11.50
N LEU A 75 -0.69 -7.11 -11.17
CA LEU A 75 -2.08 -7.47 -10.86
C LEU A 75 -2.98 -7.40 -12.11
N PRO A 76 -3.92 -8.36 -12.29
CA PRO A 76 -4.93 -8.27 -13.35
C PRO A 76 -5.82 -7.02 -13.23
N ASP A 77 -6.07 -6.33 -14.35
CA ASP A 77 -6.89 -5.11 -14.41
C ASP A 77 -8.27 -5.25 -13.74
N GLU A 78 -8.91 -6.41 -13.90
CA GLU A 78 -10.24 -6.69 -13.32
C GLU A 78 -10.27 -6.56 -11.80
N LEU A 79 -9.15 -6.85 -11.14
CA LEU A 79 -9.02 -6.74 -9.69
C LEU A 79 -8.81 -5.29 -9.26
N LEU A 80 -8.10 -4.50 -10.06
CA LEU A 80 -7.79 -3.10 -9.79
C LEU A 80 -9.03 -2.19 -9.88
N MET A 81 -10.01 -2.56 -10.72
CA MET A 81 -11.25 -1.79 -10.93
C MET A 81 -12.07 -1.54 -9.66
N ASN A 82 -11.90 -2.36 -8.62
CA ASN A 82 -12.66 -2.25 -7.37
C ASN A 82 -12.05 -1.29 -6.36
N PHE A 83 -10.87 -0.72 -6.64
CA PHE A 83 -10.12 0.09 -5.69
C PHE A 83 -9.90 1.50 -6.20
N LYS A 84 -9.86 2.45 -5.27
CA LYS A 84 -9.38 3.80 -5.55
C LYS A 84 -7.87 3.82 -5.35
N ILE A 85 -7.14 3.51 -6.42
CA ILE A 85 -5.67 3.47 -6.44
C ILE A 85 -5.12 4.84 -6.86
N ILE A 86 -4.13 5.34 -6.13
CA ILE A 86 -3.37 6.56 -6.41
C ILE A 86 -1.88 6.28 -6.52
#